data_AF-A0A6I3BMF0-F1
#
_entry.id   AF-A0A6I3BMF0-F1
#
_cell.length_a   1.000
_cell.length_b   1.000
_cell.length_c   1.000
_cell.angle_alpha   90.00
_cell.angle_beta   90.00
_cell.angle_gamma   90.00
#
_symmetry.space_group_name_H-M   'P 1'
#
loop_
_entity.id
_entity.type
_entity.pdbx_description
1 polymer ?
#
loop_
_entity_poly.entity_id
_entity_poly.type
_entity_poly.pdbx_seq_one_letter_code
_entity_poly.pdbx_strand_id
1 'polypeptide(L)'
;DESTYLITLPGETKLQTHCALVIGDHSLSINAFVIRKPDENQVGVYEYLLKKNASMYSVAFALNELGDIYLVGRLPLAAISEREIDRILGAVLQYSDSCFNPLLELGFSSSIRREWAWRVSRGESLANLQAFQHLI
;
A
#
# COMPACT_ATOMS: atom_id res chain seq x y z
N ASP A 1 22.11 -6.34 0.59
CA ASP A 1 22.29 -7.69 1.16
C ASP A 1 21.95 -8.71 0.08
N GLU A 2 22.69 -9.81 -0.03
CA GLU A 2 22.50 -10.80 -1.13
C GLU A 2 21.20 -11.58 -1.00
N SER A 3 20.60 -11.59 0.19
CA SER A 3 19.34 -12.26 0.54
C SER A 3 18.08 -11.43 0.26
N THR A 4 18.23 -10.19 -0.23
CA THR A 4 17.14 -9.24 -0.39
C THR A 4 16.91 -8.87 -1.86
N TYR A 5 15.69 -9.09 -2.33
CA TYR A 5 15.24 -8.70 -3.66
C TYR A 5 14.27 -7.53 -3.55
N LEU A 6 14.58 -6.44 -4.25
CA LEU A 6 13.73 -5.25 -4.34
C LEU A 6 13.03 -5.24 -5.69
N ILE A 7 11.71 -5.19 -5.66
CA ILE A 7 10.85 -5.27 -6.83
C ILE A 7 9.96 -4.03 -6.87
N THR A 8 9.86 -3.42 -8.03
CA THR A 8 8.94 -2.31 -8.29
C THR A 8 7.80 -2.82 -9.15
N LEU A 9 6.61 -2.89 -8.56
CA LEU A 9 5.39 -3.34 -9.23
C LEU A 9 4.67 -2.12 -9.85
N PRO A 10 4.25 -2.19 -11.13
CA PRO A 10 3.58 -1.09 -11.82
C PRO A 10 2.10 -1.06 -11.43
N GLY A 11 1.70 -0.05 -10.66
CA GLY A 11 0.30 0.19 -10.33
C GLY A 11 -0.35 1.21 -11.26
N GLU A 12 -1.67 1.20 -11.29
CA GLU A 12 -2.49 2.20 -11.99
C GLU A 12 -2.80 3.37 -11.07
N THR A 13 -3.34 3.07 -9.89
CA THR A 13 -3.78 4.10 -8.93
C THR A 13 -2.61 4.53 -8.06
N LYS A 14 -1.87 3.55 -7.53
CA LYS A 14 -0.60 3.79 -6.86
C LYS A 14 0.51 3.46 -7.85
N LEU A 15 0.91 4.46 -8.64
CA LEU A 15 1.85 4.38 -9.76
C LEU A 15 2.96 3.33 -9.61
N GLN A 16 3.57 3.23 -8.43
CA GLN A 16 4.53 2.20 -8.11
C GLN A 16 4.34 1.63 -6.70
N THR A 17 4.45 0.30 -6.60
CA THR A 17 4.53 -0.41 -5.33
C THR A 17 5.87 -1.11 -5.19
N HIS A 18 6.70 -0.59 -4.27
CA HIS A 18 7.97 -1.21 -3.91
C HIS A 18 7.73 -2.35 -2.93
N CYS A 19 8.18 -3.55 -3.30
CA CYS A 19 8.08 -4.78 -2.55
C CYS A 19 9.49 -5.33 -2.31
N ALA A 20 9.80 -5.67 -1.06
CA ALA A 20 11.01 -6.34 -0.66
C ALA A 20 10.68 -7.81 -0.33
N LEU A 21 11.40 -8.72 -0.97
CA LEU A 21 11.44 -10.14 -0.62
C LEU A 21 12.76 -10.40 0.09
N VAL A 22 12.71 -10.83 1.34
CA VAL A 22 13.89 -11.07 2.17
C VAL A 22 13.94 -12.54 2.56
N ILE A 23 14.98 -13.25 2.08
CA ILE A 23 15.22 -14.65 2.40
C ILE A 23 15.94 -14.73 3.74
N GLY A 24 15.25 -15.19 4.77
CA GLY A 24 15.88 -15.57 6.05
C GLY A 24 16.20 -17.06 6.10
N ASP A 25 16.75 -17.51 7.23
CA ASP A 25 17.20 -18.89 7.43
C ASP A 25 16.09 -19.94 7.24
N HIS A 26 14.83 -19.57 7.52
CA HIS A 26 13.69 -20.50 7.53
C HIS A 26 12.47 -20.01 6.76
N SER A 27 12.45 -18.74 6.34
CA SER A 27 11.27 -18.15 5.72
C SER A 27 11.61 -17.02 4.76
N LEU A 28 10.76 -16.87 3.74
CA LEU A 28 10.69 -15.67 2.94
C LEU A 28 9.81 -14.65 3.67
N SER A 29 10.33 -13.45 3.91
CA SER A 29 9.55 -12.30 4.37
C SER A 29 9.22 -11.39 3.20
N ILE A 30 7.98 -10.89 3.17
CA ILE A 30 7.48 -9.97 2.16
C ILE A 30 7.12 -8.67 2.85
N ASN A 31 7.62 -7.55 2.34
CA ASN A 31 7.32 -6.23 2.86
C ASN A 31 7.10 -5.25 1.71
N ALA A 32 5.91 -4.68 1.60
CA ALA A 32 5.63 -3.67 0.58
C ALA A 32 5.04 -2.41 1.21
N PHE A 33 5.61 -1.26 0.87
CA PHE A 33 5.13 0.03 1.36
C PHE A 33 3.86 0.46 0.62
N VAL A 34 2.80 0.74 1.39
CA VAL A 34 1.50 1.16 0.84
C VAL A 34 1.36 2.68 0.96
N ILE A 35 1.35 3.21 2.18
CA ILE A 35 1.13 4.64 2.40
C ILE A 35 1.73 5.07 3.74
N ARG A 36 2.05 6.37 3.84
CA ARG A 36 2.46 6.98 5.10
C ARG A 36 1.36 6.88 6.15
N LYS A 37 1.73 7.07 7.41
CA LYS A 37 0.78 7.20 8.52
C LYS A 37 -0.38 8.15 8.15
N PRO A 38 -1.66 7.76 8.38
CA PRO A 38 -2.79 8.65 8.18
C PRO A 38 -2.71 9.94 9.01
N ASP A 39 -2.99 11.07 8.36
CA ASP A 39 -3.01 12.40 9.00
C ASP A 39 -4.20 12.53 9.96
N GLU A 40 -5.33 11.92 9.61
CA GLU A 40 -6.58 11.96 10.35
C GLU A 40 -7.31 10.60 10.32
N ASN A 41 -8.38 10.47 11.12
CA ASN A 41 -9.27 9.30 11.14
C ASN A 41 -8.54 7.92 11.18
N GLN A 42 -7.49 7.82 12.00
CA GLN A 42 -6.69 6.60 12.12
C GLN A 42 -7.53 5.38 12.50
N VAL A 43 -8.52 5.53 13.38
CA VAL A 43 -9.41 4.43 13.78
C VAL A 43 -10.18 3.88 12.58
N GLY A 44 -10.78 4.74 11.76
CA GLY A 44 -11.52 4.32 10.56
C GLY A 44 -10.62 3.66 9.52
N VAL A 45 -9.41 4.19 9.33
CA VAL A 45 -8.40 3.56 8.47
C VAL A 45 -8.04 2.16 8.99
N TYR A 46 -7.71 2.01 10.26
CA TYR A 46 -7.29 0.72 10.82
C TYR A 46 -8.42 -0.30 10.84
N GLU A 47 -9.66 0.11 11.11
CA GLU A 47 -10.83 -0.76 11.02
C GLU A 47 -11.04 -1.27 9.58
N TYR A 48 -10.90 -0.38 8.59
CA TYR A 48 -10.97 -0.75 7.17
C TYR A 48 -9.90 -1.80 6.81
N LEU A 49 -8.64 -1.58 7.22
CA LEU A 49 -7.52 -2.49 6.96
C LEU A 49 -7.74 -3.86 7.64
N LEU A 50 -8.16 -3.87 8.90
CA LEU A 50 -8.45 -5.11 9.64
C LEU A 50 -9.58 -5.91 9.01
N LYS A 51 -10.64 -5.25 8.53
CA LYS A 51 -11.72 -5.90 7.78
C LYS A 51 -11.22 -6.52 6.48
N LYS A 52 -10.32 -5.84 5.76
CA LYS A 52 -9.74 -6.35 4.50
C LYS A 52 -8.85 -7.57 4.72
N ASN A 53 -8.06 -7.60 5.80
CA ASN A 53 -7.15 -8.70 6.11
C ASN A 53 -7.82 -10.07 6.12
N ALA A 54 -9.10 -10.16 6.51
CA ALA A 54 -9.83 -11.42 6.57
C ALA A 54 -10.01 -12.12 5.22
N SER A 55 -9.96 -11.39 4.10
CA SER A 55 -10.13 -11.94 2.74
C SER A 55 -8.83 -12.03 1.94
N MET A 56 -7.69 -11.70 2.54
CA MET A 56 -6.42 -11.56 1.83
C MET A 56 -5.63 -12.87 1.77
N TYR A 57 -4.82 -12.98 0.72
CA TYR A 57 -3.94 -14.12 0.50
C TYR A 57 -2.49 -13.75 0.81
N SER A 58 -1.84 -14.55 1.65
CA SER A 58 -0.38 -14.56 1.92
C SER A 58 0.25 -13.29 2.51
N VAL A 59 -0.43 -12.15 2.45
CA VAL A 59 0.00 -10.88 3.03
C VAL A 59 -1.17 -10.25 3.80
N ALA A 60 -0.84 -9.43 4.78
CA ALA A 60 -1.79 -8.66 5.58
C ALA A 60 -1.28 -7.23 5.76
N PHE A 61 -2.19 -6.30 5.97
CA PHE A 61 -1.83 -4.95 6.38
C PHE A 61 -1.28 -4.93 7.79
N ALA A 62 -0.17 -4.20 7.96
CA ALA A 62 0.50 -3.97 9.23
C ALA A 62 1.00 -2.51 9.32
N LEU A 63 1.33 -2.09 10.54
CA LEU A 63 1.92 -0.78 10.81
C LEU A 63 3.39 -0.95 11.21
N ASN A 64 4.25 -0.04 10.77
CA ASN A 64 5.59 0.10 11.37
C ASN A 64 5.53 0.98 12.64
N GLU A 65 6.69 1.20 13.26
CA GLU A 65 6.82 2.04 14.46
C GLU A 65 6.42 3.51 14.23
N LEU A 66 6.53 3.99 12.98
CA LEU A 66 6.11 5.34 12.59
C LEU A 66 4.61 5.43 12.28
N GLY A 67 3.90 4.30 12.27
CA GLY A 67 2.48 4.20 11.91
C GLY A 67 2.21 4.16 10.40
N ASP A 68 3.25 4.00 9.58
CA ASP A 68 3.10 3.79 8.14
C ASP A 68 2.53 2.41 7.85
N ILE A 69 1.75 2.31 6.79
CA ILE A 69 1.01 1.11 6.42
C ILE A 69 1.81 0.31 5.39
N TYR A 70 2.01 -0.96 5.71
CA TYR A 70 2.70 -1.95 4.87
C TYR A 70 1.81 -3.14 4.60
N LEU A 71 2.07 -3.83 3.50
CA LEU A 71 1.68 -5.22 3.30
C LEU A 71 2.84 -6.12 3.74
N VAL A 72 2.57 -7.02 4.67
CA VAL A 72 3.56 -7.92 5.26
C VAL A 72 3.10 -9.37 5.09
N GLY A 73 4.03 -10.24 4.69
CA GLY A 73 3.79 -11.67 4.56
C GLY A 73 4.99 -12.49 5.00
N ARG A 74 4.75 -13.77 5.33
CA ARG A 74 5.81 -14.72 5.64
C ARG A 74 5.43 -16.11 5.13
N LEU A 75 6.33 -16.75 4.40
CA LEU A 75 6.15 -18.12 3.91
C LEU A 75 7.35 -18.99 4.29
N PRO A 76 7.14 -20.29 4.56
CA PRO A 76 8.24 -21.23 4.68
C PRO A 76 8.97 -21.39 3.34
N LEU A 77 10.29 -21.60 3.37
CA LEU A 77 11.09 -21.73 2.13
C LEU A 77 10.60 -22.86 1.22
N ALA A 78 10.05 -23.94 1.79
CA ALA A 78 9.50 -25.07 1.05
C ALA A 78 8.23 -24.73 0.21
N ALA A 79 7.54 -23.64 0.53
CA ALA A 79 6.38 -23.18 -0.25
C ALA A 79 6.77 -22.30 -1.44
N ILE A 80 8.04 -21.92 -1.57
CA ILE A 80 8.50 -21.02 -2.63
C ILE A 80 8.54 -21.77 -3.96
N SER A 81 7.77 -21.25 -4.91
CA SER A 81 7.82 -21.63 -6.32
C SER A 81 7.62 -20.38 -7.18
N GLU A 82 7.97 -20.45 -8.46
CA GLU A 82 7.71 -19.35 -9.40
C GLU A 82 6.24 -18.91 -9.39
N ARG A 83 5.31 -19.88 -9.37
CA ARG A 83 3.86 -19.62 -9.30
C ARG A 83 3.45 -18.95 -7.99
N GLU A 84 4.07 -19.33 -6.88
CA GLU A 84 3.75 -18.74 -5.59
C GLU A 84 4.28 -17.31 -5.50
N ILE A 85 5.48 -17.05 -6.01
CA ILE A 85 6.04 -15.69 -6.10
C ILE A 85 5.16 -14.80 -6.98
N ASP A 86 4.78 -15.27 -8.17
CA ASP A 86 3.87 -14.53 -9.07
C ASP A 86 2.55 -14.19 -8.36
N ARG A 87 1.93 -15.18 -7.69
CA ARG A 87 0.68 -14.97 -6.95
C ARG A 87 0.83 -13.95 -5.81
N ILE A 88 1.93 -13.99 -5.07
CA ILE A 88 2.23 -13.03 -4.00
C ILE A 88 2.41 -11.62 -4.56
N LEU A 89 3.19 -11.47 -5.64
CA LEU A 89 3.43 -10.16 -6.24
C LEU A 89 2.15 -9.58 -6.84
N GLY A 90 1.32 -10.40 -7.49
CA GLY A 90 0.00 -10.01 -7.96
C GLY A 90 -0.93 -9.58 -6.81
N ALA A 91 -0.92 -10.31 -5.69
CA ALA A 91 -1.68 -9.94 -4.50
C ALA A 91 -1.21 -8.61 -3.90
N VAL A 92 0.09 -8.41 -3.75
CA VAL A 92 0.67 -7.15 -3.27
C VAL A 92 0.26 -5.98 -4.16
N LEU A 93 0.39 -6.13 -5.48
CA LEU A 93 -0.02 -5.10 -6.44
C LEU A 93 -1.50 -4.78 -6.29
N GLN A 94 -2.35 -5.80 -6.35
CA GLN A 94 -3.81 -5.64 -6.27
C GLN A 94 -4.27 -4.96 -4.98
N TYR A 95 -3.76 -5.39 -3.83
CA TYR A 95 -4.18 -4.85 -2.54
C TYR A 95 -3.68 -3.42 -2.32
N SER A 96 -2.45 -3.15 -2.76
CA SER A 96 -1.86 -1.81 -2.68
C SER A 96 -2.64 -0.81 -3.54
N ASP A 97 -2.95 -1.17 -4.79
CA ASP A 97 -3.67 -0.31 -5.73
C ASP A 97 -5.13 -0.10 -5.33
N SER A 98 -5.87 -1.18 -5.09
CA SER A 98 -7.31 -1.12 -4.80
C SER A 98 -7.63 -0.42 -3.47
N CYS A 99 -6.69 -0.41 -2.53
CA CYS A 99 -6.88 0.28 -1.25
C CYS A 99 -6.35 1.71 -1.24
N PHE A 100 -5.62 2.16 -2.26
CA PHE A 100 -4.92 3.46 -2.21
C PHE A 100 -5.88 4.65 -2.09
N ASN A 101 -6.85 4.77 -3.00
CA ASN A 101 -7.82 5.88 -2.96
C ASN A 101 -8.71 5.83 -1.70
N PRO A 102 -9.28 4.68 -1.29
CA PRO A 102 -10.01 4.58 -0.02
C PRO A 102 -9.17 5.03 1.18
N LEU A 103 -7.88 4.70 1.23
CA LEU A 103 -6.99 5.13 2.31
C LEU A 103 -6.74 6.64 2.28
N LEU A 104 -6.60 7.23 1.08
CA LEU A 104 -6.46 8.67 0.90
C LEU A 104 -7.73 9.42 1.34
N GLU A 105 -8.90 8.94 0.94
CA GLU A 105 -10.19 9.53 1.35
C GLU A 105 -10.38 9.44 2.87
N LEU A 106 -10.12 8.26 3.45
CA LEU A 106 -10.32 8.05 4.88
C LEU A 106 -9.31 8.83 5.73
N GLY A 107 -8.03 8.83 5.35
CA GLY A 107 -6.93 9.25 6.21
C GLY A 107 -6.28 10.59 5.86
N PHE A 108 -6.61 11.18 4.71
CA PHE A 108 -5.91 12.35 4.16
C PHE A 108 -6.85 13.40 3.54
N SER A 109 -8.16 13.31 3.77
CA SER A 109 -9.18 14.21 3.23
C SER A 109 -8.82 15.70 3.35
N SER A 110 -8.44 16.16 4.54
CA SER A 110 -8.05 17.55 4.80
C SER A 110 -6.79 17.96 4.02
N SER A 111 -5.81 17.07 3.91
CA SER A 111 -4.58 17.30 3.14
C SER A 111 -4.87 17.38 1.63
N ILE A 112 -5.78 16.54 1.12
CA ILE A 112 -6.25 16.58 -0.27
C ILE A 112 -6.95 17.91 -0.57
N ARG A 113 -7.86 18.37 0.30
CA ARG A 113 -8.53 19.68 0.12
C ARG A 113 -7.53 20.83 0.06
N ARG A 114 -6.52 20.82 0.93
CA ARG A 114 -5.45 21.85 0.94
C ARG A 114 -4.61 21.82 -0.34
N GLU A 115 -4.18 20.64 -0.75
CA GLU A 115 -3.40 20.46 -1.98
C GLU A 115 -4.21 20.91 -3.21
N TRP A 116 -5.50 20.56 -3.28
CA TRP A 116 -6.39 21.00 -4.35
C TRP A 116 -6.45 22.54 -4.43
N ALA A 117 -6.75 23.20 -3.32
CA ALA A 117 -6.82 24.66 -3.25
C ALA A 117 -5.49 25.32 -3.67
N TRP A 118 -4.37 24.75 -3.23
CA TRP A 118 -3.03 25.20 -3.61
C TRP A 118 -2.80 25.10 -5.11
N ARG A 119 -3.11 23.95 -5.73
CA ARG A 119 -2.93 23.75 -7.17
C ARG A 119 -3.82 24.67 -8.00
N VAL A 120 -5.09 24.84 -7.61
CA VAL A 120 -6.00 25.78 -8.27
C VAL A 120 -5.47 27.20 -8.21
N SER A 121 -4.94 27.64 -7.06
CA SER A 121 -4.39 28.99 -6.89
C SER A 121 -3.15 29.27 -7.75
N ARG A 122 -2.44 28.22 -8.20
CA ARG A 122 -1.20 28.31 -8.98
C ARG A 122 -1.33 27.86 -10.43
N GLY A 123 -2.49 27.36 -10.85
CA GLY A 123 -2.70 26.80 -12.20
C GLY A 123 -1.95 25.48 -12.42
N GLU A 124 -1.64 24.74 -11.36
CA GLU A 124 -0.97 23.44 -11.43
C GLU A 124 -1.92 22.31 -11.83
N SER A 125 -1.39 21.22 -12.39
CA SER A 125 -2.20 20.10 -12.87
C SER A 125 -2.94 19.37 -11.75
N LEU A 126 -4.24 19.11 -11.94
CA LEU A 126 -5.10 18.36 -11.01
C LEU A 126 -5.25 16.88 -11.36
N ALA A 127 -4.54 16.35 -12.37
CA ALA A 127 -4.79 15.00 -12.92
C ALA A 127 -4.90 13.90 -11.84
N ASN A 128 -3.98 13.87 -10.88
CA ASN A 128 -3.98 12.86 -9.80
C ASN A 128 -4.98 13.15 -8.68
N LEU A 129 -5.53 14.36 -8.61
CA LEU A 129 -6.52 14.76 -7.62
C LEU A 129 -7.95 14.59 -8.12
N GLN A 130 -8.17 14.43 -9.44
CA GLN A 130 -9.49 14.31 -10.04
C GLN A 130 -10.35 13.21 -9.40
N ALA A 131 -9.73 12.09 -8.99
CA ALA A 131 -10.42 11.02 -8.25
C ALA A 131 -11.11 11.50 -6.97
N PHE A 132 -10.61 12.58 -6.36
CA PHE A 132 -11.09 13.16 -5.10
C PHE A 132 -11.92 14.44 -5.29
N GLN A 133 -12.38 14.75 -6.51
CA GLN A 133 -13.17 15.96 -6.76
C GLN A 133 -14.44 16.05 -5.91
N HIS A 134 -15.02 14.91 -5.54
CA HIS A 134 -16.18 14.83 -4.66
C HIS A 134 -15.90 15.24 -3.21
N LEU A 135 -14.61 15.36 -2.82
CA LEU A 135 -14.17 15.84 -1.52
C LEU A 135 -13.96 17.36 -1.49
N ILE A 136 -14.26 18.13 -2.53
CA ILE A 136 -14.05 19.58 -2.52
C ILE A 136 -15.33 20.29 -2.12
#